data_AF-A0A9E3GR04-F1
#
_entry.id   AF-A0A9E3GR04-F1
#
_cell.length_a   1.000
_cell.length_b   1.000
_cell.length_c   1.000
_cell.angle_alpha   90.00
_cell.angle_beta   90.00
_cell.angle_gamma   90.00
#
_symmetry.space_group_name_H-M   'P 1'
#
loop_
_entity.id
_entity.type
_entity.pdbx_description
1 polymer ?
#
loop_
_entity_poly.entity_id
_entity_poly.type
_entity_poly.pdbx_seq_one_letter_code
_entity_poly.pdbx_strand_id
1 'polypeptide(L)'
;MFSKKLPLPDAYHDAWWAFLDCAEVIEGGRRLLLGTLPTGRVEPAPIGVGLDALARAIDDARGWMDRWRLEELAGEWEDCHDALHESQVAIPVVREVAATTGELEELLGAVEDVVAPLDAFADAERAFRRRWRIPRDRTL
;
A
#
# COMPACT_ATOMS: atom_id res chain seq x y z
N MET A 1 -23.39 -20.36 -13.21
CA MET A 1 -23.66 -19.37 -14.28
C MET A 1 -22.62 -18.26 -14.12
N PHE A 2 -21.57 -18.23 -14.94
CA PHE A 2 -20.55 -17.19 -14.84
C PHE A 2 -21.11 -15.91 -15.47
N SER A 3 -21.52 -14.95 -14.65
CA SER A 3 -21.94 -13.64 -15.15
C SER A 3 -20.74 -12.94 -15.80
N LYS A 4 -20.90 -12.50 -17.04
CA LYS A 4 -19.84 -11.81 -17.79
C LYS A 4 -19.62 -10.44 -17.17
N LYS A 5 -18.42 -10.16 -16.65
CA LYS A 5 -18.08 -8.85 -16.07
C LYS A 5 -18.31 -7.73 -17.07
N LEU A 6 -18.97 -6.67 -16.63
CA LEU A 6 -19.16 -5.45 -17.41
C LEU A 6 -17.82 -4.72 -17.58
N PRO A 7 -17.57 -4.04 -18.72
CA PRO A 7 -16.43 -3.13 -18.82
C PRO A 7 -16.50 -2.06 -17.73
N LEU A 8 -15.34 -1.60 -17.28
CA LEU A 8 -15.24 -0.41 -16.44
C LEU A 8 -15.84 0.79 -17.20
N PRO A 9 -16.82 1.52 -16.64
CA PRO A 9 -17.34 2.73 -17.26
C PRO A 9 -16.23 3.72 -17.59
N ASP A 10 -16.30 4.37 -18.75
CA ASP A 10 -15.26 5.31 -19.20
C ASP A 10 -15.02 6.44 -18.19
N ALA A 11 -16.08 6.89 -17.51
CA ALA A 11 -16.01 7.88 -16.42
C ALA A 11 -15.15 7.43 -15.21
N TYR A 12 -14.88 6.13 -15.06
CA TYR A 12 -14.10 5.56 -13.95
C TYR A 12 -12.67 5.19 -14.37
N HIS A 13 -12.28 5.41 -15.64
CA HIS A 13 -10.93 5.08 -16.10
C HIS A 13 -9.87 5.91 -15.37
N ASP A 14 -10.11 7.21 -15.18
CA ASP A 14 -9.18 8.07 -14.43
C ASP A 14 -9.00 7.61 -12.99
N ALA A 15 -10.10 7.20 -12.33
CA ALA A 15 -10.04 6.65 -10.98
C ALA A 15 -9.24 5.35 -10.92
N TRP A 16 -9.41 4.45 -11.89
CA TRP A 16 -8.61 3.22 -11.98
C TRP A 16 -7.11 3.51 -12.11
N TRP A 17 -6.73 4.44 -12.99
CA TRP A 17 -5.33 4.78 -13.17
C TRP A 17 -4.74 5.51 -11.96
N ALA A 18 -5.51 6.42 -11.35
CA ALA A 18 -5.12 7.07 -10.10
C ALA A 18 -4.94 6.07 -8.95
N PHE A 19 -5.79 5.04 -8.87
CA PHE A 19 -5.64 3.95 -7.90
C PHE A 19 -4.34 3.17 -8.15
N LEU A 20 -4.03 2.80 -9.40
CA LEU A 20 -2.78 2.11 -9.73
C LEU A 20 -1.55 2.96 -9.41
N ASP A 21 -1.58 4.24 -9.76
CA ASP A 21 -0.49 5.18 -9.47
C ASP A 21 -0.29 5.28 -7.93
N CYS A 22 -1.38 5.33 -7.16
CA CYS A 22 -1.35 5.32 -5.69
C CYS A 22 -0.76 4.01 -5.12
N ALA A 23 -1.24 2.86 -5.59
CA ALA A 23 -0.81 1.55 -5.11
C ALA A 23 0.68 1.29 -5.43
N GLU A 24 1.16 1.73 -6.58
CA GLU A 24 2.58 1.59 -6.95
C GLU A 24 3.50 2.42 -6.05
N VAL A 25 3.08 3.62 -5.64
CA VAL A 25 3.82 4.44 -4.67
C VAL A 25 3.98 3.69 -3.34
N ILE A 26 2.88 3.13 -2.82
CA ILE A 26 2.89 2.33 -1.58
C ILE A 26 3.77 1.09 -1.71
N GLU A 27 3.65 0.35 -2.81
CA GLU A 27 4.45 -0.85 -3.03
C GLU A 27 5.94 -0.52 -3.24
N GLY A 28 6.26 0.64 -3.81
CA GLY A 28 7.63 1.17 -3.83
C GLY A 28 8.19 1.38 -2.42
N GLY A 29 7.44 2.05 -1.54
CA GLY A 29 7.82 2.24 -0.14
C GLY A 29 7.96 0.92 0.63
N ARG A 30 7.00 0.00 0.46
CA ARG A 30 7.03 -1.32 1.11
C ARG A 30 8.25 -2.13 0.70
N ARG A 31 8.57 -2.19 -0.60
CA ARG A 31 9.76 -2.90 -1.10
C ARG A 31 11.06 -2.35 -0.51
N LEU A 32 11.17 -1.03 -0.37
CA LEU A 32 12.32 -0.40 0.24
C LEU A 32 12.45 -0.76 1.72
N LEU A 33 11.35 -0.70 2.49
CA LEU A 33 11.35 -1.12 3.90
C LEU A 33 11.76 -2.60 4.05
N LEU A 34 11.10 -3.50 3.32
CA LEU A 34 11.40 -4.93 3.40
C LEU A 34 12.85 -5.25 2.96
N GLY A 35 13.39 -4.48 2.02
CA GLY A 35 14.80 -4.59 1.60
C GLY A 35 15.82 -4.20 2.67
N THR A 36 15.40 -3.52 3.75
CA THR A 36 16.27 -3.22 4.91
C THR A 36 16.27 -4.31 5.98
N LEU A 37 15.42 -5.34 5.85
CA LEU A 37 15.38 -6.44 6.79
C LEU A 37 16.54 -7.42 6.56
N PRO A 38 17.15 -7.97 7.63
CA PRO A 38 18.28 -8.90 7.52
C PRO A 38 17.81 -10.31 7.09
N THR A 39 17.42 -10.45 5.82
CA THR A 39 16.85 -11.70 5.26
C THR A 39 17.86 -12.53 4.43
N GLY A 40 19.16 -12.19 4.48
CA GLY A 40 20.19 -12.85 3.66
C GLY A 40 21.63 -12.58 4.08
N ARG A 41 22.58 -12.84 3.17
CA ARG A 41 24.04 -12.73 3.41
C ARG A 41 24.64 -11.35 3.15
N VAL A 42 23.84 -10.41 2.65
CA VAL A 42 24.27 -9.04 2.36
C VAL A 42 23.89 -8.16 3.55
N GLU A 43 24.78 -7.26 3.95
CA GLU A 43 24.48 -6.27 4.97
C GLU A 43 23.40 -5.32 4.45
N PRO A 44 22.20 -5.32 5.06
CA PRO A 44 21.11 -4.48 4.59
C PRO A 44 21.41 -3.00 4.88
N ALA A 45 20.76 -2.10 4.13
CA ALA A 45 20.74 -0.69 4.51
C ALA A 45 20.09 -0.53 5.90
N PRO A 46 20.42 0.53 6.66
CA PRO A 46 19.80 0.77 7.95
C PRO A 46 18.27 0.87 7.84
N ILE A 47 17.55 0.20 8.74
CA ILE A 47 16.07 0.17 8.70
C ILE A 47 15.42 1.55 8.71
N GLY A 48 16.07 2.55 9.32
CA GLY A 48 15.62 3.94 9.29
C GLY A 48 15.41 4.46 7.87
N VAL A 49 16.24 4.06 6.90
CA VAL A 49 16.09 4.44 5.48
C VAL A 49 14.80 3.85 4.89
N GLY A 50 14.50 2.59 5.21
CA GLY A 50 13.28 1.93 4.78
C GLY A 50 12.03 2.57 5.38
N LEU A 51 12.08 2.92 6.66
CA LEU A 51 10.98 3.59 7.38
C LEU A 51 10.73 5.01 6.85
N ASP A 52 11.78 5.77 6.53
CA ASP A 52 11.65 7.09 5.90
C ASP A 52 11.05 6.99 4.50
N ALA A 53 11.47 6.00 3.71
CA ALA A 53 10.93 5.76 2.38
C ALA A 53 9.43 5.40 2.43
N LEU A 54 9.03 4.52 3.36
CA LEU A 54 7.62 4.18 3.53
C LEU A 54 6.79 5.35 4.04
N ALA A 55 7.29 6.11 5.03
CA ALA A 55 6.61 7.31 5.51
C ALA A 55 6.36 8.32 4.37
N ARG A 56 7.35 8.50 3.49
CA ARG A 56 7.19 9.37 2.32
C ARG A 56 6.16 8.81 1.34
N ALA A 57 6.21 7.51 1.06
CA ALA A 57 5.23 6.86 0.20
C ALA A 57 3.79 7.00 0.73
N ILE A 58 3.60 6.88 2.05
CA ILE A 58 2.30 7.10 2.69
C ILE A 58 1.81 8.54 2.49
N ASP A 59 2.68 9.54 2.71
CA ASP A 59 2.35 10.95 2.48
C ASP A 59 1.98 11.22 1.01
N ASP A 60 2.77 10.69 0.07
CA ASP A 60 2.52 10.82 -1.36
C ASP A 60 1.19 10.13 -1.75
N ALA A 61 0.93 8.92 -1.26
CA ALA A 61 -0.30 8.16 -1.51
C ALA A 61 -1.56 8.90 -1.04
N ARG A 62 -1.51 9.61 0.09
CA ARG A 62 -2.63 10.45 0.54
C ARG A 62 -3.04 11.49 -0.51
N GLY A 63 -2.08 12.05 -1.23
CA GLY A 63 -2.34 13.00 -2.34
C GLY A 63 -3.08 12.37 -3.53
N TRP A 64 -3.09 11.04 -3.65
CA TRP A 64 -3.80 10.32 -4.69
C TRP A 64 -5.20 9.87 -4.27
N MET A 65 -5.47 9.73 -2.97
CA MET A 65 -6.69 9.09 -2.45
C MET A 65 -7.97 9.64 -3.05
N ASP A 66 -8.16 10.96 -3.06
CA ASP A 66 -9.39 11.58 -3.57
C ASP A 66 -9.60 11.34 -5.08
N ARG A 67 -8.53 11.09 -5.84
CA ARG A 67 -8.59 10.95 -7.31
C ARG A 67 -9.21 9.63 -7.76
N TRP A 68 -9.23 8.63 -6.90
CA TRP A 68 -9.80 7.32 -7.23
C TRP A 68 -11.07 6.99 -6.42
N ARG A 69 -11.57 7.93 -5.63
CA ARG A 69 -12.79 7.74 -4.84
C ARG A 69 -14.00 7.50 -5.75
N LEU A 70 -14.66 6.37 -5.56
CA LEU A 70 -15.90 5.99 -6.23
C LEU A 70 -16.92 5.52 -5.19
N GLU A 71 -18.19 5.88 -5.34
CA GLU A 71 -19.25 5.43 -4.42
C GLU A 71 -19.36 3.91 -4.36
N GLU A 72 -19.13 3.23 -5.49
CA GLU A 72 -19.17 1.78 -5.59
C GLU A 72 -18.01 1.06 -4.87
N LEU A 73 -16.98 1.80 -4.46
CA LEU A 73 -15.80 1.31 -3.74
C LEU A 73 -15.54 2.13 -2.47
N ALA A 74 -16.58 2.73 -1.89
CA ALA A 74 -16.43 3.58 -0.71
C ALA A 74 -15.79 2.84 0.48
N GLY A 75 -16.16 1.57 0.69
CA GLY A 75 -15.59 0.73 1.75
C GLY A 75 -14.09 0.47 1.53
N GLU A 76 -13.71 0.00 0.34
CA GLU A 76 -12.29 -0.24 0.03
C GLU A 76 -11.46 1.04 0.03
N TRP A 77 -12.08 2.20 -0.27
CA TRP A 77 -11.45 3.50 -0.15
C TRP A 77 -11.18 3.90 1.30
N GLU A 78 -12.17 3.73 2.18
CA GLU A 78 -12.04 3.97 3.62
C GLU A 78 -10.99 3.03 4.24
N ASP A 79 -11.02 1.74 3.89
CA ASP A 79 -10.04 0.76 4.37
C ASP A 79 -8.61 1.15 3.98
N CYS A 80 -8.38 1.61 2.73
CA CYS A 80 -7.07 2.09 2.30
C CYS A 80 -6.66 3.38 3.03
N HIS A 81 -7.60 4.30 3.24
CA HIS A 81 -7.35 5.54 3.97
C HIS A 81 -6.91 5.26 5.41
N ASP A 82 -7.59 4.34 6.08
CA ASP A 82 -7.33 3.97 7.47
C ASP A 82 -6.03 3.18 7.57
N ALA A 83 -5.76 2.27 6.64
CA ALA A 83 -4.47 1.58 6.53
C ALA A 83 -3.29 2.56 6.44
N LEU A 84 -3.39 3.63 5.62
CA LEU A 84 -2.36 4.66 5.56
C LEU A 84 -2.17 5.37 6.91
N HIS A 85 -3.23 5.51 7.72
CA HIS A 85 -3.14 6.12 9.05
C HIS A 85 -2.48 5.18 10.05
N GLU A 86 -2.94 3.95 10.12
CA GLU A 86 -2.41 2.91 11.01
C GLU A 86 -0.91 2.70 10.78
N SER A 87 -0.51 2.50 9.52
CA SER A 87 0.90 2.33 9.16
C SER A 87 1.75 3.55 9.53
N GLN A 88 1.23 4.77 9.33
CA GLN A 88 1.94 6.01 9.70
C GLN A 88 2.17 6.11 11.20
N VAL A 89 1.18 5.73 12.01
CA VAL A 89 1.24 5.75 13.47
C VAL A 89 2.17 4.66 14.02
N ALA A 90 2.28 3.52 13.33
CA ALA A 90 3.14 2.41 13.74
C ALA A 90 4.64 2.64 13.44
N ILE A 91 5.00 3.47 12.45
CA ILE A 91 6.41 3.73 12.07
C ILE A 91 7.31 4.14 13.25
N PRO A 92 6.93 5.11 14.13
CA PRO A 92 7.73 5.46 15.30
C PRO A 92 7.96 4.29 16.26
N VAL A 93 7.00 3.36 16.39
CA VAL A 93 7.14 2.17 17.23
C VAL A 93 8.22 1.25 16.69
N VAL A 94 8.25 1.02 15.37
CA VAL A 94 9.31 0.22 14.72
C VAL A 94 10.68 0.85 14.92
N ARG A 95 10.78 2.19 14.88
CA ARG A 95 12.05 2.90 15.16
C ARG A 95 12.56 2.62 16.56
N GLU A 96 11.67 2.67 17.55
CA GLU A 96 12.02 2.39 18.94
C GLU A 96 12.45 0.94 19.13
N VAL A 97 11.67 -0.01 18.59
CA VAL A 97 11.99 -1.45 18.63
C VAL A 97 13.37 -1.70 18.00
N ALA A 98 13.62 -1.19 16.80
CA ALA A 98 14.90 -1.33 16.11
C ALA A 98 16.10 -0.73 16.88
N ALA A 99 15.88 0.27 17.72
CA ALA A 99 16.92 0.90 18.52
C ALA A 99 17.19 0.18 19.85
N THR A 100 16.21 -0.57 20.35
CA THR A 100 16.21 -1.10 21.73
C THR A 100 16.33 -2.61 21.81
N THR A 101 15.89 -3.34 20.79
CA THR A 101 15.96 -4.81 20.77
C THR A 101 17.14 -5.33 19.95
N GLY A 102 17.65 -6.49 20.35
CA GLY A 102 18.54 -7.33 19.54
C GLY A 102 17.81 -8.52 18.89
N GLU A 103 16.52 -8.71 19.19
CA GLU A 103 15.74 -9.86 18.77
C GLU A 103 15.09 -9.60 17.41
N LEU A 104 15.47 -10.39 16.41
CA LEU A 104 14.96 -10.23 15.05
C LEU A 104 13.44 -10.44 14.97
N GLU A 105 12.90 -11.39 15.72
CA GLU A 105 11.46 -11.71 15.70
C GLU A 105 10.60 -10.53 16.18
N GLU A 106 11.06 -9.81 17.20
CA GLU A 106 10.39 -8.62 17.72
C GLU A 106 10.37 -7.49 16.68
N LEU A 107 11.50 -7.29 15.99
CA LEU A 107 11.59 -6.33 14.88
C LEU A 107 10.67 -6.70 13.72
N LEU A 108 10.63 -7.99 13.34
CA LEU A 108 9.77 -8.46 12.26
C LEU A 108 8.29 -8.29 12.59
N GLY A 109 7.88 -8.56 13.84
CA GLY A 109 6.51 -8.31 14.29
C GLY A 109 6.14 -6.83 14.23
N ALA A 110 7.02 -5.94 14.71
CA ALA A 110 6.78 -4.50 14.64
C ALA A 110 6.68 -4.00 13.17
N VAL A 111 7.48 -4.56 12.26
CA VAL A 111 7.40 -4.25 10.83
C VAL A 111 6.11 -4.78 10.23
N GLU A 112 5.64 -5.96 10.64
CA GLU A 112 4.36 -6.53 10.25
C GLU A 112 3.20 -5.58 10.59
N ASP A 113 3.19 -4.99 11.77
CA ASP A 113 2.18 -3.99 12.20
C ASP A 113 2.14 -2.75 11.28
N VAL A 114 3.24 -2.43 10.61
CA VAL A 114 3.30 -1.34 9.63
C VAL A 114 2.82 -1.79 8.24
N VAL A 115 3.19 -2.98 7.79
CA VAL A 115 2.95 -3.40 6.39
C VAL A 115 1.62 -4.12 6.20
N ALA A 116 1.14 -4.86 7.19
CA ALA A 116 -0.09 -5.65 7.06
C ALA A 116 -1.34 -4.79 6.77
N PRO A 117 -1.56 -3.62 7.41
CA PRO A 117 -2.71 -2.76 7.08
C PRO A 117 -2.73 -2.36 5.60
N LEU A 118 -1.55 -2.14 5.00
CA LEU A 118 -1.43 -1.70 3.60
C LEU A 118 -1.87 -2.78 2.59
N ASP A 119 -2.18 -4.00 3.02
CA ASP A 119 -2.79 -5.02 2.16
C ASP A 119 -4.20 -4.63 1.70
N ALA A 120 -4.83 -3.64 2.36
CA ALA A 120 -6.07 -3.01 1.93
C ALA A 120 -6.01 -2.53 0.46
N PHE A 121 -4.84 -2.09 -0.03
CA PHE A 121 -4.67 -1.71 -1.44
C PHE A 121 -4.82 -2.90 -2.38
N ALA A 122 -4.31 -4.08 -2.00
CA ALA A 122 -4.51 -5.29 -2.79
C ALA A 122 -5.99 -5.71 -2.80
N ASP A 123 -6.70 -5.50 -1.69
CA ASP A 123 -8.14 -5.73 -1.60
C ASP A 123 -8.96 -4.77 -2.46
N ALA A 124 -8.61 -3.48 -2.46
CA ALA A 124 -9.19 -2.49 -3.35
C ALA A 124 -8.98 -2.85 -4.83
N GLU A 125 -7.77 -3.28 -5.22
CA GLU A 125 -7.50 -3.75 -6.58
C GLU A 125 -8.39 -4.96 -6.94
N ARG A 126 -8.48 -5.94 -6.03
CA ARG A 126 -9.36 -7.10 -6.20
C ARG A 126 -10.81 -6.67 -6.35
N ALA A 127 -11.27 -5.64 -5.64
CA ALA A 127 -12.62 -5.12 -5.73
C ALA A 127 -12.90 -4.49 -7.10
N PHE A 128 -12.01 -3.64 -7.61
CA PHE A 128 -12.06 -3.13 -8.98
C PHE A 128 -12.18 -4.28 -10.00
N ARG A 129 -11.26 -5.25 -9.92
CA ARG A 129 -11.21 -6.40 -10.84
C ARG A 129 -12.38 -7.34 -10.67
N ARG A 130 -12.98 -7.45 -9.48
CA ARG A 130 -14.17 -8.26 -9.20
C ARG A 130 -15.40 -7.66 -9.86
N ARG A 131 -15.55 -6.34 -9.79
CA ARG A 131 -16.72 -5.60 -10.25
C ARG A 131 -16.70 -5.33 -11.75
N TRP A 132 -15.53 -5.04 -12.32
CA TRP A 132 -15.41 -4.66 -13.72
C TRP A 132 -14.33 -5.42 -14.48
N ARG A 133 -14.45 -5.45 -15.80
CA ARG A 133 -13.35 -5.76 -16.71
C ARG A 133 -12.54 -4.49 -16.92
N ILE A 134 -11.37 -4.48 -16.31
CA ILE A 134 -10.42 -3.37 -16.28
C ILE A 134 -9.75 -3.14 -17.65
N PRO A 135 -9.52 -1.88 -18.07
CA PRO A 135 -8.76 -1.55 -19.28
C PRO A 135 -7.30 -2.03 -19.19
N ARG A 136 -6.72 -2.42 -20.33
CA ARG A 136 -5.32 -2.87 -20.40
C ARG A 136 -4.34 -1.74 -20.65
N ASP A 137 -4.79 -0.72 -21.37
CA ASP A 137 -3.96 0.38 -21.86
C ASP A 137 -4.51 1.70 -21.32
N ARG A 138 -3.62 2.59 -20.90
CA ARG A 138 -3.95 3.97 -20.54
C ARG A 138 -4.02 4.77 -21.84
N THR A 139 -5.22 5.08 -22.31
CA THR A 139 -5.39 6.02 -23.43
C THR A 139 -5.00 7.41 -22.95
N LEU A 140 -3.91 7.95 -23.52
CA LEU A 140 -3.39 9.29 -23.27
C LEU A 140 -4.12 10.34 -24.13
#